data_AF-A0A183DGL4-F1
#
_entry.id   AF-A0A183DGL4-F1
#
_cell.length_a   1.000
_cell.length_b   1.000
_cell.length_c   1.000
_cell.angle_alpha   90.00
_cell.angle_beta   90.00
_cell.angle_gamma   90.00
#
_symmetry.space_group_name_H-M   'P 1'
#
loop_
_entity.id
_entity.type
_entity.pdbx_description
1 polymer ?
#
loop_
_entity_poly.entity_id
_entity_poly.type
_entity_poly.pdbx_seq_one_letter_code
_entity_poly.pdbx_strand_id
1 'polypeptide(L)' 'MTSVLMCPDGKTIEAEAAHGTVTRHYREHQKGNPTSTNPVASIFAWSRGLDHRGKLDSNDALRK' A
#
# COMPACT_ATOMS: atom_id res chain seq x y z
N MET A 1 -8.25 4.81 -3.72
CA MET A 1 -7.30 5.22 -4.78
C MET A 1 -6.20 4.18 -4.84
N THR A 2 -5.76 3.79 -6.03
CA THR A 2 -4.66 2.82 -6.24
C THR A 2 -3.60 3.48 -7.09
N SER A 3 -2.34 3.44 -6.65
CA SER A 3 -1.19 3.92 -7.41
C SER A 3 -0.26 2.73 -7.67
N VAL A 4 -0.07 2.39 -8.94
CA VAL A 4 0.80 1.31 -9.39
C VAL A 4 1.60 1.81 -10.58
N LEU A 5 2.92 1.75 -10.47
CA LEU A 5 3.84 2.00 -11.58
C LEU A 5 4.39 0.67 -12.07
N MET A 6 4.49 0.49 -13.38
CA MET A 6 4.97 -0.75 -14.00
C MET A 6 6.16 -0.44 -14.88
N CYS A 7 7.24 -1.22 -14.73
CA CYS A 7 8.37 -1.16 -15.64
C CYS A 7 7.96 -1.62 -17.05
N PRO A 8 8.62 -1.14 -18.11
CA PRO A 8 8.30 -1.55 -19.49
C PRO A 8 8.39 -3.07 -19.73
N ASP A 9 9.17 -3.79 -18.93
CA ASP A 9 9.31 -5.25 -19.02
C ASP A 9 8.11 -6.03 -18.43
N GLY A 10 7.19 -5.34 -17.75
CA GLY A 10 6.01 -5.92 -17.10
C GLY A 10 6.31 -6.80 -15.89
N LYS A 11 7.58 -6.93 -15.46
CA LYS A 11 7.99 -7.82 -14.36
C LYS A 11 8.05 -7.09 -13.04
N THR A 12 8.50 -5.84 -13.05
CA THR A 12 8.65 -5.06 -11.84
C THR A 12 7.53 -4.04 -11.73
N ILE A 13 6.93 -3.95 -10.55
CA ILE A 13 5.97 -2.90 -10.21
C ILE A 13 6.37 -2.21 -8.92
N GLU A 14 5.96 -0.95 -8.79
CA GLU A 14 5.87 -0.25 -7.53
C GLU A 14 4.39 -0.09 -7.19
N ALA A 15 3.96 -0.63 -6.05
CA ALA A 15 2.62 -0.44 -5.51
C ALA A 15 2.74 0.40 -4.24
N GLU A 16 2.29 1.66 -4.31
CA GLU A 16 2.51 2.64 -3.24
C GLU A 16 1.22 3.00 -2.51
N ALA A 17 1.36 3.32 -1.23
CA ALA A 17 0.29 3.90 -0.44
C ALA A 17 0.19 5.40 -0.77
N ALA A 18 -0.81 5.77 -1.59
CA ALA A 18 -1.04 7.17 -1.96
C ALA A 18 -1.69 7.96 -0.80
N HIS A 19 -0.89 8.35 0.20
CA HIS A 19 -1.27 9.31 1.24
C HIS A 19 -0.08 10.15 1.70
N GLY A 20 -0.35 11.35 2.22
CA GLY A 20 0.69 12.20 2.83
C GLY A 20 1.24 11.63 4.14
N THR A 21 2.29 12.25 4.68
CA THR A 21 2.86 11.82 5.96
C THR A 21 1.91 12.09 7.13
N VAL A 22 1.93 11.21 8.14
CA VAL A 22 1.04 11.28 9.30
C VAL A 22 1.55 12.22 10.40
N THR A 23 2.47 13.13 10.10
CA THR A 23 3.16 13.99 11.07
C THR A 23 2.20 14.78 11.96
N ARG A 24 1.15 15.36 11.37
CA ARG A 24 0.10 16.07 12.13
C ARG A 24 -0.62 15.13 13.09
N HIS A 25 -1.02 13.95 12.60
CA HIS A 25 -1.73 12.95 13.41
C HIS A 25 -0.86 12.45 14.56
N TYR A 26 0.43 12.24 14.32
CA TYR A 26 1.38 11.85 15.37
C TYR A 26 1.51 12.93 16.45
N ARG A 27 1.58 14.21 16.08
CA ARG A 27 1.61 15.32 17.05
C ARG A 27 0.32 15.44 17.87
N GLU A 28 -0.83 15.19 17.26
CA GLU A 28 -2.11 15.18 17.99
C GLU A 28 -2.19 14.00 18.96
N HIS A 29 -1.71 12.82 18.58
CA HIS A 29 -1.55 11.68 19.50
C HIS A 29 -0.67 12.02 20.70
N GLN A 30 0.47 12.70 20.49
CA GLN A 30 1.36 13.13 21.59
C GLN A 30 0.68 14.08 22.58
N LYS A 31 -0.35 14.83 22.16
CA LYS A 31 -1.14 15.71 23.03
C LYS A 31 -2.29 14.98 23.74
N GLY A 32 -2.49 13.69 23.48
CA GLY A 32 -3.64 12.91 23.99
C GLY A 32 -4.93 13.09 23.17
N ASN A 33 -4.86 13.75 22.01
CA ASN A 33 -6.03 13.95 21.15
C ASN A 33 -6.32 12.73 20.28
N PRO A 34 -7.59 12.50 19.90
CA PRO A 34 -7.96 11.41 19.01
C PRO A 34 -7.38 11.61 17.60
N THR A 35 -6.84 10.53 17.03
CA THR A 35 -6.30 10.52 15.66
C THR A 35 -7.27 9.91 14.67
N SER A 36 -7.36 10.47 13.46
CA SER A 36 -8.16 9.94 12.34
C SER A 36 -7.33 9.30 11.22
N THR A 37 -6.07 8.93 11.49
CA THR A 37 -5.25 8.22 10.50
C THR A 37 -5.77 6.79 10.29
N ASN A 38 -5.67 6.25 9.07
CA ASN A 38 -6.10 4.89 8.74
C ASN A 38 -5.13 4.21 7.75
N PRO A 39 -4.95 2.89 7.82
CA PRO A 39 -3.99 2.16 6.99
C PRO A 39 -4.56 1.65 5.66
N VAL A 40 -5.74 2.12 5.22
CA VAL A 40 -6.46 1.52 4.07
C VAL A 40 -5.60 1.53 2.80
N ALA A 41 -4.97 2.66 2.48
CA ALA A 41 -4.11 2.75 1.30
C ALA A 41 -2.87 1.83 1.38
N SER A 42 -2.29 1.64 2.57
CA SER A 42 -1.19 0.69 2.78
C SER A 42 -1.64 -0.75 2.57
N ILE A 43 -2.82 -1.12 3.06
CA ILE A 43 -3.39 -2.46 2.84
C ILE A 43 -3.58 -2.72 1.34
N PHE A 44 -4.17 -1.77 0.62
CA PHE A 44 -4.37 -1.92 -0.82
C PHE A 44 -3.06 -1.97 -1.61
N ALA A 45 -2.04 -1.20 -1.22
CA ALA A 45 -0.72 -1.28 -1.84
C ALA A 45 -0.09 -2.66 -1.68
N TRP A 46 -0.11 -3.22 -0.46
CA TRP A 46 0.39 -4.58 -0.20
C TRP A 46 -0.38 -5.67 -0.94
N SER A 47 -1.72 -5.61 -0.92
CA SER A 47 -2.54 -6.59 -1.65
C SER A 47 -2.22 -6.62 -3.15
N ARG A 48 -1.87 -5.47 -3.75
CA ARG A 48 -1.45 -5.41 -5.16
C ARG A 48 -0.05 -5.99 -5.37
N GLY A 49 0.88 -5.69 -4.48
CA GLY A 49 2.22 -6.28 -4.52
C GLY A 49 2.18 -7.81 -4.40
N LEU A 50 1.37 -8.33 -3.49
CA LEU A 50 1.17 -9.77 -3.29
C LEU A 50 0.50 -10.45 -4.49
N ASP A 51 -0.56 -9.84 -5.06
CA ASP A 51 -1.23 -10.37 -6.26
C ASP A 51 -0.27 -10.42 -7.47
N HIS A 52 0.54 -9.36 -7.66
CA HIS A 52 1.56 -9.34 -8.72
C HIS A 52 2.62 -10.42 -8.51
N ARG A 53 3.11 -10.57 -7.28
CA ARG A 53 4.05 -11.63 -6.94
C ARG A 53 3.46 -13.02 -7.18
N GLY A 54 2.19 -13.21 -6.81
CA GLY A 54 1.44 -14.45 -7.06
C GLY A 54 1.37 -14.79 -8.56
N LYS A 55 1.20 -13.80 -9.44
CA LYS A 55 1.21 -14.02 -10.90
C LYS A 55 2.59 -14.45 -11.41
N LEU A 56 3.66 -13.79 -10.98
CA LEU A 56 5.02 -14.14 -11.41
C LEU A 56 5.44 -15.54 -10.94
N ASP A 57 5.04 -15.91 -9.73
CA ASP A 57 5.42 -17.18 -9.11
C ASP A 57 4.45 -18.33 -9.43
N SER A 58 3.37 -18.06 -10.18
CA SER A 58 2.26 -19.01 -10.39
C SER A 58 1.70 -19.56 -9.06
N ASN A 59 1.58 -18.70 -8.06
CA ASN A 59 1.09 -19.03 -6.72
C ASN A 59 -0.35 -18.52 -6.55
N ASP A 60 -1.32 -19.40 -6.78
CA ASP A 60 -2.74 -19.08 -6.71
C ASP A 60 -3.24 -18.71 -5.32
N ALA A 61 -2.54 -19.11 -4.24
CA ALA A 61 -2.92 -18.73 -2.88
C ALA A 61 -2.74 -17.23 -2.59
N LEU A 62 -1.90 -16.54 -3.38
CA LEU A 62 -1.66 -15.09 -3.27
C LEU A 62 -2.47 -14.28 -4.29
N ARG A 63 -3.18 -14.95 -5.20
CA ARG A 63 -3.94 -14.30 -6.27
C ARG A 63 -5.38 -14.09 -5.82
N LYS A 64 -5.96 -12.96 -6.24
CA LYS A 64 -7.37 -12.65 -6.01
C LYS A 64 -8.26 -13.22 -7.13
#